data_AF-A0A1I0LVF5-F1
#
_entry.id   AF-A0A1I0LVF5-F1
#
_cell.length_a   1.000
_cell.length_b   1.000
_cell.length_c   1.000
_cell.angle_alpha   90.00
_cell.angle_beta   90.00
_cell.angle_gamma   90.00
#
_symmetry.space_group_name_H-M   'P 1'
#
loop_
_entity.id
_entity.type
_entity.pdbx_description
1 polymer ?
#
loop_
_entity_poly.entity_id
_entity_poly.type
_entity_poly.pdbx_seq_one_letter_code
_entity_poly.pdbx_strand_id
1 'polypeptide(L)' 'MHHLQAESRLKTAEAAMMPRADATTVTRRAGAGTLTFTRTFGEHRRYRQAEVRALITSDRPAGA' A
#
# COMPACT_ATOMS: atom_id res chain seq x y z
N MET A 1 20.41 -4.91 13.52
CA MET A 1 19.14 -5.65 13.31
C MET A 1 18.19 -4.77 12.50
N HIS A 2 18.35 -4.70 11.18
CA HIS A 2 17.39 -3.98 10.33
C HIS A 2 16.20 -4.91 10.05
N HIS A 3 15.04 -4.46 10.55
CA HIS A 3 13.74 -5.11 10.43
C HIS A 3 13.52 -5.57 8.99
N LEU A 4 13.41 -6.89 8.83
CA LEU A 4 13.03 -7.61 7.61
C LEU A 4 11.96 -6.78 6.88
N GLN A 5 12.36 -6.16 5.77
CA GLN A 5 11.48 -5.36 4.92
C GLN A 5 10.48 -6.33 4.30
N ALA A 6 9.40 -6.60 5.04
CA ALA A 6 8.44 -7.63 4.74
C ALA A 6 7.98 -7.50 3.28
N GLU A 7 8.37 -8.46 2.44
CA GLU A 7 7.85 -8.66 1.08
C GLU A 7 6.39 -9.14 1.10
N SER A 8 5.66 -8.81 2.17
CA SER A 8 4.27 -9.14 2.39
C SER A 8 3.41 -8.37 1.40
N ARG A 9 2.60 -9.12 0.66
CA ARG A 9 1.63 -8.60 -0.29
C ARG A 9 0.29 -8.37 0.42
N LEU A 10 -0.04 -7.12 0.68
CA LEU A 10 -1.33 -6.72 1.26
C LEU A 10 -2.45 -6.85 0.23
N LYS A 11 -3.60 -7.31 0.67
CA LYS A 11 -4.85 -7.22 -0.10
C LYS A 11 -5.44 -5.83 0.08
N THR A 12 -6.35 -5.40 -0.80
CA THR A 12 -7.06 -4.12 -0.67
C THR A 12 -7.68 -3.92 0.72
N ALA A 13 -8.30 -4.97 1.28
CA ALA A 13 -8.90 -4.93 2.61
C ALA A 13 -7.88 -4.70 3.74
N GLU A 14 -6.72 -5.36 3.67
CA GLU A 14 -5.64 -5.19 4.65
C GLU A 14 -5.05 -3.79 4.59
N ALA A 15 -4.89 -3.23 3.39
CA ALA A 15 -4.45 -1.85 3.23
C ALA A 15 -5.46 -0.88 3.85
N ALA A 16 -6.77 -1.11 3.64
CA ALA A 16 -7.86 -0.31 4.23
C ALA A 16 -7.92 -0.35 5.76
N MET A 17 -7.37 -1.39 6.39
CA MET A 17 -7.25 -1.45 7.85
C MET A 17 -6.09 -0.60 8.39
N MET A 18 -5.17 -0.11 7.53
CA MET A 18 -4.08 0.75 7.96
C MET A 18 -4.58 2.19 8.13
N PRO A 19 -4.23 2.88 9.24
CA PRO A 19 -4.69 4.24 9.49
C PRO A 19 -4.21 5.15 8.35
N ARG A 20 -5.18 5.79 7.66
CA ARG A 20 -5.02 6.68 6.48
C ARG A 20 -4.80 6.03 5.11
N ALA A 21 -4.79 4.70 4.99
CA ALA A 21 -4.69 4.03 3.68
C ALA A 21 -6.03 3.47 3.21
N ASP A 22 -6.96 4.33 2.85
CA ASP A 22 -8.23 3.90 2.25
C ASP A 22 -8.04 3.09 0.96
N ALA A 23 -8.91 2.10 0.75
CA ALA A 23 -8.95 1.29 -0.46
C ALA A 23 -9.02 2.14 -1.74
N THR A 24 -9.74 3.26 -1.68
CA THR A 24 -9.88 4.23 -2.78
C THR A 24 -8.55 4.94 -3.06
N THR A 25 -7.84 5.37 -2.02
CA THR A 25 -6.52 5.98 -2.11
C THR A 25 -5.48 5.03 -2.69
N VAL A 26 -5.48 3.77 -2.24
CA VAL A 26 -4.59 2.73 -2.76
C VAL A 26 -4.86 2.46 -4.24
N THR A 27 -6.14 2.39 -4.64
CA THR A 27 -6.53 2.19 -6.05
C THR A 27 -6.15 3.38 -6.92
N ARG A 28 -6.34 4.61 -6.42
CA ARG A 28 -5.94 5.85 -7.11
C ARG A 28 -4.43 5.93 -7.32
N ARG A 29 -3.62 5.57 -6.31
CA ARG A 29 -2.15 5.56 -6.41
C ARG A 29 -1.62 4.46 -7.31
N ALA A 30 -2.28 3.31 -7.31
CA ALA A 30 -2.00 2.25 -8.27
C ALA A 30 -2.29 2.72 -9.72
N GLY A 31 -3.38 3.45 -9.94
CA GLY A 31 -3.68 4.07 -11.24
C GLY A 31 -2.69 5.18 -11.63
N ALA A 32 -2.19 5.94 -10.66
CA ALA A 32 -1.17 6.99 -10.87
C ALA A 32 0.26 6.44 -11.06
N GLY A 33 0.47 5.11 -10.99
CA GLY A 33 1.79 4.50 -11.12
C GLY A 33 2.71 4.69 -9.90
N THR A 34 2.20 5.24 -8.80
CA THR A 34 2.96 5.43 -7.54
C THR A 34 2.99 4.17 -6.67
N LEU A 35 2.23 3.14 -7.05
CA LEU A 35 2.09 1.93 -6.26
C LEU A 35 1.95 0.70 -7.16
N THR A 36 2.85 -0.26 -7.00
CA THR A 36 2.88 -1.48 -7.81
C THR A 36 1.88 -2.49 -7.26
N PHE A 37 1.00 -2.97 -8.13
CA PHE A 37 0.03 -4.02 -7.80
C PHE A 37 0.27 -5.27 -8.63
N THR A 38 -0.02 -6.41 -8.02
CA THR A 38 -0.05 -7.70 -8.71
C THR A 38 -1.47 -8.22 -8.67
N ARG A 39 -2.01 -8.57 -9.84
CA ARG A 39 -3.29 -9.25 -9.96
C ARG A 39 -3.05 -10.70 -9.52
N THR A 40 -3.73 -11.13 -8.46
CA THR A 40 -3.74 -12.56 -8.10
C THR A 40 -4.70 -13.29 -9.04
N PHE A 41 -4.60 -14.60 -9.20
CA PHE A 41 -5.59 -15.40 -9.92
C PHE A 41 -7.00 -15.12 -9.32
N GLY A 42 -7.74 -14.19 -9.93
CA GLY A 42 -8.93 -13.53 -9.38
C GLY A 42 -9.01 -12.03 -9.71
N GLU A 43 -10.08 -11.35 -9.28
CA GLU A 43 -10.29 -9.91 -9.54
C GLU A 43 -9.53 -8.99 -8.55
N HIS A 44 -9.10 -9.55 -7.41
CA HIS A 44 -8.47 -8.77 -6.35
C HIS A 44 -7.00 -8.43 -6.62
N ARG A 45 -6.63 -7.21 -6.22
CA ARG A 45 -5.28 -6.68 -6.36
C ARG A 45 -4.50 -6.87 -5.06
N ARG A 46 -3.22 -7.21 -5.20
CA ARG A 46 -2.29 -7.26 -4.08
C ARG A 46 -1.20 -6.21 -4.23
N TYR A 47 -0.97 -5.47 -3.17
CA TYR A 47 -0.05 -4.35 -3.11
C TYR A 47 1.15 -4.70 -2.24
N ARG A 48 2.33 -4.15 -2.54
CA ARG A 48 3.49 -4.34 -1.64
C ARG A 48 3.29 -3.55 -0.37
N GLN A 49 3.42 -4.20 0.79
CA GLN A 49 3.29 -3.53 2.08
C GLN A 49 4.30 -2.38 2.24
N ALA A 50 5.51 -2.54 1.70
CA ALA A 50 6.53 -1.50 1.71
C ALA A 50 6.09 -0.23 0.96
N GLU A 51 5.51 -0.37 -0.23
CA GLU A 51 5.03 0.79 -1.01
C GLU A 51 3.80 1.45 -0.37
N VAL A 52 2.89 0.65 0.19
CA VAL A 52 1.74 1.18 0.94
C VAL A 52 2.21 1.96 2.17
N ARG A 53 3.21 1.45 2.90
CA ARG A 53 3.79 2.17 4.06
C ARG A 53 4.58 3.42 3.67
N ALA A 54 5.35 3.34 2.59
CA ALA A 54 6.05 4.49 2.02
C ALA A 54 5.04 5.56 1.58
N LEU A 55 3.93 5.16 0.97
CA LEU A 55 2.84 6.06 0.60
C LEU A 55 2.24 6.77 1.83
N ILE A 56 1.90 6.04 2.89
CA ILE A 56 1.36 6.64 4.13
C ILE A 56 2.38 7.60 4.76
N THR A 57 3.66 7.27 4.68
CA THR A 57 4.76 8.11 5.18
C THR A 57 4.95 9.37 4.34
N SER A 58 4.89 9.27 3.01
CA SER A 58 5.00 10.41 2.10
C SER A 58 3.75 11.29 2.10
N ASP A 59 2.58 10.72 2.40
CA ASP A 59 1.33 11.45 2.58
C ASP A 59 1.27 12.17 3.93
N ARG A 60 1.93 11.62 4.97
CA ARG A 60 2.12 12.34 6.22
C ARG A 60 3.00 13.57 5.93
N PRO A 61 2.48 14.80 6.05
CA PRO A 61 3.34 15.97 5.95
C PRO A 61 4.41 15.83 7.03
N ALA A 62 5.67 15.95 6.64
CA ALA A 62 6.79 16.01 7.56
C ALA A 62 6.60 17.25 8.46
N GLY A 63 5.92 17.08 9.59
CA GLY A 63 5.59 18.19 10.48
C GLY A 63 4.32 17.95 11.30
N ALA A 64 4.46 17.23 12.41
CA ALA A 64 3.67 17.40 13.63
C ALA A 64 4.49 16.84 14.79
#